data_AF-A0A7W5N8U5-F1
#
_entry.id   AF-A0A7W5N8U5-F1
#
_cell.length_a   1.000
_cell.length_b   1.000
_cell.length_c   1.000
_cell.angle_alpha   90.00
_cell.angle_beta   90.00
_cell.angle_gamma   90.00
#
_symmetry.space_group_name_H-M   'P 1'
#
loop_
_entity.id
_entity.type
_entity.pdbx_description
1 polymer ?
#
loop_
_entity_poly.entity_id
_entity_poly.type
_entity_poly.pdbx_seq_one_letter_code
_entity_poly.pdbx_strand_id
1 'polypeptide(L)' 'MALSEHPRAEWNDLWLLLEIVHEGKQPQVLGENIT' A
#
# COMPACT_ATOMS: atom_id res chain seq x y z
N MET A 1 -12.59 -7.11 -0.98
CA MET A 1 -12.41 -6.75 0.43
C MET A 1 -12.66 -5.26 0.56
N ALA A 2 -13.43 -4.84 1.57
CA ALA A 2 -13.71 -3.44 1.89
C ALA A 2 -13.00 -3.08 3.21
N LEU A 3 -12.89 -1.78 3.51
CA LEU A 3 -12.45 -1.34 4.83
C LEU A 3 -13.48 -1.81 5.87
N SER A 4 -13.02 -2.36 6.99
CA SER A 4 -13.88 -2.76 8.11
C SER A 4 -13.32 -2.24 9.42
N GLU A 5 -14.18 -2.12 10.43
CA GLU A 5 -13.83 -1.75 11.83
C GLU A 5 -13.33 -0.32 12.03
N HIS A 6 -13.49 0.56 11.05
CA HIS A 6 -13.21 1.97 11.26
C HIS A 6 -14.26 2.59 12.21
N PRO A 7 -13.86 3.29 13.30
CA PRO A 7 -14.78 3.84 14.30
C PRO A 7 -15.84 4.79 13.73
N ARG A 8 -15.52 5.44 12.61
CA ARG A 8 -16.47 6.19 11.81
C ARG A 8 -17.10 5.26 10.77
N ALA A 9 -18.39 4.97 10.97
CA ALA A 9 -19.15 3.98 10.22
C ALA A 9 -19.15 4.20 8.69
N GLU A 10 -19.33 5.44 8.23
CA GLU A 10 -19.36 5.84 6.80
C GLU A 10 -18.09 5.48 6.03
N TRP A 11 -16.95 5.26 6.70
CA TRP A 11 -15.71 4.89 6.01
C TRP A 11 -15.66 3.39 5.68
N ASN A 12 -16.50 2.57 6.32
CA ASN A 12 -16.58 1.13 6.04
C ASN A 12 -17.49 0.80 4.83
N ASP A 13 -18.05 1.81 4.17
CA ASP A 13 -18.82 1.61 2.94
C ASP A 13 -17.92 1.13 1.79
N LEU A 14 -18.51 0.86 0.64
CA LEU A 14 -17.76 0.44 -0.55
C LEU A 14 -17.13 1.65 -1.25
N TRP A 15 -15.83 1.56 -1.51
CA TRP A 15 -15.07 2.59 -2.23
C TRP A 15 -14.69 2.11 -3.63
N LEU A 16 -14.81 3.00 -4.61
CA LEU A 16 -14.19 2.82 -5.92
C LEU A 16 -12.80 3.46 -5.89
N LEU A 17 -11.77 2.64 -6.03
CA LEU A 17 -10.40 3.12 -6.07
C LEU A 17 -10.09 3.71 -7.45
N LEU A 18 -9.75 4.99 -7.50
CA LEU A 18 -9.47 5.71 -8.76
C LEU A 18 -7.98 5.72 -9.10
N GLU A 19 -7.11 5.82 -8.09
CA GLU A 19 -5.66 5.88 -8.26
C GLU A 19 -4.95 5.26 -7.04
N ILE A 20 -3.79 4.65 -7.26
CA ILE A 20 -2.88 4.18 -6.22
C ILE A 20 -1.47 4.69 -6.55
N VAL A 21 -0.87 5.42 -5.62
CA VAL A 21 0.54 5.79 -5.68
C VAL A 21 1.32 4.85 -4.76
N HIS A 22 2.25 4.09 -5.34
CA HIS A 22 3.13 3.23 -4.58
C HIS A 22 4.46 3.95 -4.34
N GLU A 23 4.84 4.14 -3.08
CA GLU A 23 6.19 4.57 -2.71
C GLU A 23 6.90 3.42 -2.00
N GLY A 24 8.10 3.08 -2.50
CA GLY A 24 8.94 2.08 -1.88
C GLY A 24 10.39 2.35 -2.22
N LYS A 25 11.25 2.40 -1.19
CA LYS A 25 12.68 2.26 -1.40
C LYS A 25 12.95 0.78 -1.58
N GLN A 26 13.39 0.38 -2.76
CA GLN A 26 13.93 -0.96 -2.96
C GLN A 26 15.13 -1.09 -2.00
N PRO A 27 15.09 -2.00 -1.00
CA PRO A 27 16.31 -2.36 -0.28
C PRO A 27 17.28 -2.87 -1.35
N GLN A 28 18.54 -2.43 -1.30
CA GLN A 28 19.59 -2.92 -2.20
C GLN A 28 19.39 -4.43 -2.47
N VAL A 29 19.31 -4.83 -3.74
CA VAL A 29 19.37 -6.25 -4.06
C VAL A 29 20.77 -6.68 -3.61
N LEU A 30 20.84 -7.62 -2.68
CA LEU A 30 22.10 -8.14 -2.18
C LEU A 30 22.95 -8.67 -3.33
N GLY A 31 24.03 -7.95 -3.63
CA GLY A 31 25.34 -8.48 -4.02
C GLY A 31 25.58 -8.75 -5.50
N GLU A 32 26.30 -7.84 -6.16
CA GLU A 32 27.36 -8.24 -7.11
C GLU A 32 28.66 -7.49 -6.76
N ASN A 33 29.75 -8.25 -6.67
CA ASN A 33 30.99 -7.96 -5.97
C ASN A 33 31.66 -6.63 -6.36
N ILE A 34 32.16 -5.91 -5.35
CA ILE A 34 33.21 -4.90 -5.53
C ILE A 34 34.44 -5.66 -6.05
N THR A 35 34.81 -5.43 -7.32
CA THR A 35 36.09 -5.84 -7.90
C THR A 35 37.14 -4.80 -7.57
#